data_AF-A0A415EKL1-F1
#
_entry.id   AF-A0A415EKL1-F1
#
_cell.length_a   1.000
_cell.length_b   1.000
_cell.length_c   1.000
_cell.angle_alpha   90.00
_cell.angle_beta   90.00
_cell.angle_gamma   90.00
#
_symmetry.space_group_name_H-M   'P 1'
#
loop_
_entity.id
_entity.type
_entity.pdbx_description
1 polymer ?
#
loop_
_entity_poly.entity_id
_entity_poly.type
_entity_poly.pdbx_seq_one_letter_code
_entity_poly.pdbx_strand_id
1 'polypeptide(L)'
;MKKLLTLFAAFLFCLPETVLAFGHTTVLQEHYADGNAEGVVPYVDGLKEQYLENNLNHVIKEKANALGKEAGGKAVLSYQITVNRPTLFSVILKAEGDKTVYDGLNLDTTSGKEVEPRDLLYTNTAEYTEKLLGKDFVFGENGILLPAAPGGAYTTSVPYASLVKSINVAEGARLLTSYKLTQDAADKTLVLHPGELVALYLDANPTTGNTWQLLDQSSQGGFANLGHSFYLPMVNESGQNGSPGSTILFLSFTQAGDYKIKAEYAKTLNLPLKDIVFNFKVI
;
A
#
# COMPACT_ATOMS: atom_id res chain seq x y z
N MET A 1 -23.58 -34.84 -36.26
CA MET A 1 -22.71 -35.25 -35.13
C MET A 1 -21.35 -34.55 -35.11
N LYS A 2 -20.60 -34.46 -36.22
CA LYS A 2 -19.28 -33.75 -36.23
C LYS A 2 -19.34 -32.26 -35.85
N LYS A 3 -20.34 -31.50 -36.32
CA LYS A 3 -20.50 -30.06 -36.00
C LYS A 3 -20.87 -29.78 -34.53
N LEU A 4 -21.50 -30.74 -33.84
CA LEU A 4 -21.87 -30.59 -32.43
C LEU A 4 -20.67 -30.83 -31.51
N LEU A 5 -19.75 -31.73 -31.92
CA LEU A 5 -18.50 -32.00 -31.21
C LEU A 5 -17.52 -30.81 -31.30
N THR A 6 -17.49 -30.09 -32.43
CA THR A 6 -16.64 -28.90 -32.60
C THR A 6 -17.12 -27.72 -31.75
N LEU A 7 -18.44 -27.57 -31.56
CA LEU A 7 -19.01 -26.53 -30.70
C LEU A 7 -18.72 -26.81 -29.20
N PHE A 8 -18.74 -28.07 -28.79
CA PHE A 8 -18.42 -28.48 -27.42
C PHE A 8 -16.91 -28.34 -27.10
N ALA A 9 -16.05 -28.59 -28.09
CA ALA A 9 -14.60 -28.37 -27.95
C ALA A 9 -14.24 -26.88 -27.86
N ALA A 10 -14.96 -26.00 -28.56
CA ALA A 10 -14.75 -24.55 -28.48
C ALA A 10 -15.20 -23.96 -27.13
N PHE A 11 -16.19 -24.57 -26.46
CA PHE A 11 -16.68 -24.10 -25.16
C PHE A 11 -15.73 -24.46 -23.99
N LEU A 12 -14.92 -25.50 -24.13
CA LEU A 12 -13.92 -25.92 -23.13
C LEU A 12 -12.64 -25.05 -23.15
N PHE A 13 -12.36 -24.32 -24.24
CA PHE A 13 -11.24 -23.37 -24.32
C PHE A 13 -11.59 -21.95 -23.86
N CYS A 14 -12.84 -21.71 -23.46
CA CYS A 14 -13.29 -20.44 -22.86
C CYS A 14 -13.60 -20.59 -21.37
N LEU A 15 -12.99 -21.57 -20.69
CA LEU A 15 -12.93 -21.48 -19.24
C LEU A 15 -12.05 -20.26 -18.93
N PRO A 16 -12.58 -19.20 -18.29
CA PRO A 16 -11.70 -18.21 -17.72
C PRO A 16 -10.75 -19.00 -16.82
N GLU A 17 -9.44 -18.88 -17.03
CA GLU A 17 -8.53 -19.22 -15.96
C GLU A 17 -9.08 -18.49 -14.76
N THR A 18 -9.57 -19.25 -13.78
CA THR A 18 -9.87 -18.69 -12.48
C THR A 18 -8.54 -18.15 -12.02
N VAL A 19 -8.30 -16.87 -12.27
CA VAL A 19 -7.23 -16.12 -11.64
C VAL A 19 -7.59 -16.21 -10.17
N LEU A 20 -7.03 -17.23 -9.51
CA LEU A 20 -7.00 -17.28 -8.07
C LEU A 20 -6.29 -15.99 -7.71
N ALA A 21 -7.02 -15.06 -7.11
CA ALA A 21 -6.44 -13.85 -6.57
C ALA A 21 -5.56 -14.30 -5.41
N PHE A 22 -4.29 -14.59 -5.70
CA PHE A 22 -3.31 -14.84 -4.67
C PHE A 22 -3.15 -13.55 -3.88
N GLY A 23 -3.47 -13.58 -2.59
CA GLY A 23 -3.43 -12.41 -1.71
C GLY A 23 -2.01 -11.88 -1.44
N HIS A 24 -0.99 -12.47 -2.05
CA HIS A 24 0.43 -12.16 -1.87
C HIS A 24 1.24 -12.57 -3.11
N THR A 25 2.44 -12.00 -3.26
CA THR A 25 3.43 -12.44 -4.24
C THR A 25 3.99 -13.81 -3.85
N THR A 26 4.23 -14.69 -4.82
CA THR A 26 4.94 -15.96 -4.59
C THR A 26 6.43 -15.69 -4.50
N VAL A 27 7.00 -15.89 -3.31
CA VAL A 27 8.44 -15.74 -3.04
C VAL A 27 8.97 -17.07 -2.52
N LEU A 28 9.80 -17.71 -3.33
CA LEU A 28 10.46 -18.97 -3.04
C LEU A 28 11.84 -18.72 -2.43
N GLN A 29 12.41 -19.77 -1.85
CA GLN A 29 13.79 -19.79 -1.39
C GLN A 29 14.67 -20.39 -2.50
N GLU A 30 15.62 -19.62 -3.02
CA GLU A 30 16.62 -20.11 -3.99
C GLU A 30 17.99 -20.25 -3.31
N HIS A 31 18.66 -21.37 -3.55
CA HIS A 31 20.05 -21.53 -3.17
C HIS A 31 20.93 -20.68 -4.09
N TYR A 32 21.70 -19.79 -3.49
CA TYR A 32 22.61 -18.89 -4.20
C TYR A 32 24.05 -19.24 -3.83
N ALA A 33 24.91 -19.33 -4.84
CA ALA A 33 26.35 -19.50 -4.65
C ALA A 33 27.08 -18.75 -5.77
N ASP A 34 27.68 -17.62 -5.44
CA ASP A 34 28.49 -16.83 -6.37
C ASP A 34 29.66 -16.16 -5.66
N GLY A 35 30.87 -16.38 -6.19
CA GLY A 35 32.11 -15.90 -5.60
C GLY A 35 32.30 -16.32 -4.14
N ASN A 36 32.24 -15.32 -3.25
CA ASN A 36 32.45 -15.46 -1.81
C ASN A 36 31.14 -15.55 -1.01
N ALA A 37 29.98 -15.50 -1.67
CA ALA A 37 28.67 -15.51 -1.04
C ALA A 37 27.92 -16.81 -1.36
N GLU A 38 27.46 -17.51 -0.33
CA GLU A 38 26.68 -18.73 -0.44
C GLU A 38 25.49 -18.67 0.52
N GLY A 39 24.34 -19.24 0.19
CA GLY A 39 23.23 -19.36 1.12
C GLY A 39 21.89 -19.35 0.41
N VAL A 40 20.95 -18.58 0.95
CA VAL A 40 19.59 -18.51 0.43
C VAL A 40 19.17 -17.07 0.18
N VAL A 41 18.51 -16.85 -0.96
CA VAL A 41 17.96 -15.56 -1.38
C VAL A 41 16.49 -15.73 -1.79
N PRO A 42 15.67 -14.67 -1.72
CA PRO A 42 14.31 -14.74 -2.21
C PRO A 42 14.29 -14.85 -3.73
N TYR A 43 13.35 -15.63 -4.26
CA TYR A 43 13.11 -15.78 -5.69
C TYR A 43 11.63 -15.55 -5.99
N VAL A 44 11.34 -14.55 -6.80
CA VAL A 44 9.98 -14.23 -7.25
C VAL A 44 9.56 -15.19 -8.34
N ASP A 45 8.34 -15.71 -8.25
CA ASP A 45 7.74 -16.60 -9.23
C ASP A 45 6.26 -16.22 -9.48
N GLY A 46 5.73 -16.62 -10.63
CA GLY A 46 4.30 -16.53 -10.94
C GLY A 46 3.79 -15.12 -11.21
N LEU A 47 4.67 -14.17 -11.58
CA LEU A 47 4.20 -12.87 -12.06
C LEU A 47 3.55 -13.00 -13.44
N LYS A 48 2.59 -12.12 -13.72
CA LYS A 48 1.88 -12.10 -15.01
C LYS A 48 2.83 -11.94 -16.21
N GLU A 49 3.88 -11.16 -16.03
CA GLU A 49 4.83 -10.83 -17.08
C GLU A 49 6.25 -11.29 -16.68
N GLN A 50 6.78 -12.27 -17.40
CA GLN A 50 8.06 -12.91 -17.08
C GLN A 50 9.24 -11.94 -16.97
N TYR A 51 9.23 -10.83 -17.73
CA TYR A 51 10.33 -9.86 -17.66
C TYR A 51 10.35 -9.10 -16.32
N LEU A 52 9.20 -8.87 -15.68
CA LEU A 52 9.12 -8.26 -14.35
C LEU A 52 9.76 -9.18 -13.32
N GLU A 53 9.47 -10.48 -13.39
CA GLU A 53 10.05 -11.50 -12.55
C GLU A 53 11.57 -11.58 -12.72
N ASN A 54 12.04 -11.65 -13.97
CA ASN A 54 13.46 -11.67 -14.28
C ASN A 54 14.19 -10.43 -13.74
N ASN A 55 13.57 -9.25 -13.86
CA ASN A 55 14.15 -8.01 -13.36
C ASN A 55 14.26 -8.01 -11.82
N LEU A 56 13.22 -8.42 -11.11
CA LEU A 56 13.24 -8.49 -9.63
C LEU A 56 14.27 -9.50 -9.14
N ASN A 57 14.30 -10.69 -9.73
CA ASN A 57 15.28 -11.72 -9.38
C ASN A 57 16.71 -11.27 -9.69
N HIS A 58 16.91 -10.48 -10.74
CA HIS A 58 18.21 -9.86 -11.02
C HIS A 58 18.62 -8.85 -9.94
N VAL A 59 17.73 -7.92 -9.57
CA VAL A 59 17.95 -6.93 -8.49
C VAL A 59 18.31 -7.63 -7.18
N ILE A 60 17.56 -8.67 -6.80
CA ILE A 60 17.82 -9.43 -5.57
C ILE A 60 19.23 -10.05 -5.60
N LYS A 61 19.60 -10.70 -6.70
CA LYS A 61 20.92 -11.35 -6.84
C LYS A 61 22.06 -10.34 -6.85
N GLU A 62 21.89 -9.20 -7.49
CA GLU A 62 22.89 -8.12 -7.51
C GLU A 62 23.16 -7.61 -6.08
N LYS A 63 22.08 -7.36 -5.33
CA LYS A 63 22.14 -6.89 -3.94
C LYS A 63 22.73 -7.94 -3.00
N ALA A 64 22.33 -9.21 -3.14
CA ALA A 64 22.91 -10.31 -2.36
C ALA A 64 24.42 -10.48 -2.61
N ASN A 65 24.87 -10.36 -3.86
CA ASN A 65 26.30 -10.41 -4.21
C ASN A 65 27.07 -9.23 -3.61
N ALA A 66 26.53 -8.01 -3.73
CA ALA A 66 27.13 -6.81 -3.14
C ALA A 66 27.26 -6.94 -1.61
N LEU A 67 26.20 -7.42 -0.95
CA LEU A 67 26.17 -7.63 0.50
C LEU A 67 27.16 -8.71 0.95
N GLY A 68 27.26 -9.82 0.19
CA GLY A 68 28.24 -10.88 0.46
C GLY A 68 29.69 -10.42 0.31
N LYS A 69 29.98 -9.56 -0.67
CA LYS A 69 31.31 -8.92 -0.80
C LYS A 69 31.60 -7.99 0.36
N GLU A 70 30.60 -7.24 0.82
CA GLU A 70 30.76 -6.35 1.95
C GLU A 70 31.03 -7.12 3.25
N ALA A 71 30.34 -8.24 3.48
CA ALA A 71 30.53 -9.10 4.64
C ALA A 71 31.96 -9.66 4.76
N GLY A 72 32.67 -9.83 3.64
CA GLY A 72 34.00 -10.44 3.59
C GLY A 72 33.98 -11.95 3.84
N GLY A 73 35.14 -12.60 3.75
CA GLY A 73 35.27 -14.03 3.96
C GLY A 73 34.41 -14.89 3.02
N LYS A 74 34.00 -16.08 3.50
CA LYS A 74 32.93 -16.88 2.88
C LYS A 74 31.62 -16.53 3.57
N ALA A 75 30.90 -15.55 3.01
CA ALA A 75 29.69 -15.01 3.60
C ALA A 75 28.50 -15.94 3.39
N VAL A 76 27.74 -16.18 4.47
CA VAL A 76 26.48 -16.93 4.45
C VAL A 76 25.30 -15.98 4.30
N LEU A 77 24.51 -16.15 3.24
CA LEU A 77 23.33 -15.35 2.93
C LEU A 77 22.05 -15.95 3.54
N SER A 78 21.23 -15.08 4.11
CA SER A 78 19.87 -15.37 4.53
C SER A 78 18.96 -14.16 4.31
N TYR A 79 17.64 -14.35 4.39
CA TYR A 79 16.70 -13.25 4.24
C TYR A 79 15.48 -13.38 5.14
N GLN A 80 14.79 -12.26 5.33
CA GLN A 80 13.50 -12.18 6.00
C GLN A 80 12.54 -11.35 5.15
N ILE A 81 11.35 -11.86 4.89
CA ILE A 81 10.25 -11.08 4.30
C ILE A 81 9.58 -10.28 5.41
N THR A 82 9.45 -8.96 5.24
CA THR A 82 8.89 -8.05 6.26
C THR A 82 7.45 -7.63 5.97
N VAL A 83 7.08 -7.61 4.70
CA VAL A 83 5.69 -7.45 4.24
C VAL A 83 5.56 -8.13 2.88
N ASN A 84 4.41 -8.75 2.61
CA ASN A 84 4.09 -9.34 1.31
C ASN A 84 2.65 -8.99 0.92
N ARG A 85 2.50 -8.27 -0.19
CA ARG A 85 1.24 -7.82 -0.78
C ARG A 85 1.23 -8.19 -2.26
N PRO A 86 0.08 -8.23 -2.93
CA PRO A 86 0.02 -8.62 -4.34
C PRO A 86 0.91 -7.77 -5.28
N THR A 87 1.03 -6.48 -5.00
CA THR A 87 1.72 -5.50 -5.84
C THR A 87 3.09 -5.04 -5.32
N LEU A 88 3.49 -5.50 -4.13
CA LEU A 88 4.78 -5.15 -3.53
C LEU A 88 5.13 -6.12 -2.41
N PHE A 89 6.42 -6.31 -2.17
CA PHE A 89 6.91 -7.00 -0.99
C PHE A 89 8.24 -6.40 -0.56
N SER A 90 8.59 -6.57 0.71
CA SER A 90 9.87 -6.10 1.23
C SER A 90 10.64 -7.22 1.89
N VAL A 91 11.95 -7.17 1.73
CA VAL A 91 12.88 -8.16 2.27
C VAL A 91 14.06 -7.48 2.93
N ILE A 92 14.56 -8.10 3.99
CA ILE A 92 15.87 -7.79 4.57
C ILE A 92 16.78 -8.92 4.17
N LEU A 93 17.87 -8.60 3.47
CA LEU A 93 18.98 -9.50 3.23
C LEU A 93 19.98 -9.38 4.39
N LYS A 94 20.58 -10.51 4.76
CA LYS A 94 21.62 -10.62 5.77
C LYS A 94 22.77 -11.45 5.20
N ALA A 95 23.98 -10.94 5.34
CA ALA A 95 25.20 -11.69 5.03
C ALA A 95 26.07 -11.82 6.29
N GLU A 96 26.54 -13.03 6.56
CA GLU A 96 27.41 -13.36 7.68
C GLU A 96 28.74 -13.93 7.19
N GLY A 97 29.77 -13.09 7.19
CA GLY A 97 31.14 -13.46 6.82
C GLY A 97 32.13 -13.05 7.90
N ASP A 98 33.14 -12.25 7.51
CA ASP A 98 34.06 -11.62 8.47
C ASP A 98 33.33 -10.63 9.39
N LYS A 99 32.28 -9.98 8.85
CA LYS A 99 31.30 -9.19 9.59
C LYS A 99 29.87 -9.56 9.18
N THR A 100 28.91 -9.22 10.05
CA THR A 100 27.49 -9.30 9.72
C THR A 100 27.01 -7.96 9.17
N VAL A 101 26.39 -7.99 8.00
CA VAL A 101 25.80 -6.80 7.35
C VAL A 101 24.39 -7.12 6.87
N TYR A 102 23.57 -6.08 6.78
CA TYR A 102 22.19 -6.14 6.34
C TYR A 102 21.92 -5.10 5.25
N ASP A 103 21.01 -5.43 4.33
CA ASP A 103 20.51 -4.49 3.33
C ASP A 103 19.03 -4.76 3.07
N GLY A 104 18.28 -3.70 2.79
CA GLY A 104 16.83 -3.69 2.70
C GLY A 104 16.38 -3.50 1.28
N LEU A 105 15.36 -4.25 0.85
CA LEU A 105 14.77 -4.11 -0.47
C LEU A 105 13.26 -3.97 -0.35
N ASN A 106 12.72 -2.95 -1.01
CA ASN A 106 11.29 -2.79 -1.24
C ASN A 106 11.05 -3.02 -2.72
N LEU A 107 10.28 -4.03 -3.10
CA LEU A 107 10.20 -4.52 -4.46
C LEU A 107 8.78 -4.39 -4.99
N ASP A 108 8.64 -3.79 -6.18
CA ASP A 108 7.37 -3.55 -6.86
C ASP A 108 7.15 -4.61 -7.95
N THR A 109 6.13 -5.44 -7.77
CA THR A 109 5.82 -6.52 -8.72
C THR A 109 5.11 -6.04 -9.99
N THR A 110 4.64 -4.80 -10.01
CA THR A 110 3.97 -4.18 -11.16
C THR A 110 4.96 -3.48 -12.09
N SER A 111 6.10 -3.00 -11.57
CA SER A 111 7.15 -2.34 -12.35
C SER A 111 8.43 -3.18 -12.53
N GLY A 112 8.60 -4.23 -11.71
CA GLY A 112 9.75 -5.13 -11.75
C GLY A 112 11.02 -4.47 -11.21
N LYS A 113 10.89 -3.49 -10.31
CA LYS A 113 11.98 -2.65 -9.79
C LYS A 113 11.85 -2.46 -8.28
N GLU A 114 12.86 -1.84 -7.67
CA GLU A 114 12.73 -1.32 -6.31
C GLU A 114 11.70 -0.18 -6.24
N VAL A 115 10.90 -0.16 -5.17
CA VAL A 115 9.92 0.89 -4.89
C VAL A 115 10.66 2.17 -4.56
N GLU A 116 10.32 3.27 -5.23
CA GLU A 116 10.84 4.57 -4.85
C GLU A 116 9.98 5.17 -3.73
N PRO A 117 10.57 5.82 -2.71
CA PRO A 117 9.78 6.37 -1.61
C PRO A 117 8.67 7.32 -2.06
N ARG A 118 8.88 8.07 -3.14
CA ARG A 118 7.90 9.01 -3.71
C ARG A 118 6.66 8.35 -4.30
N ASP A 119 6.73 7.06 -4.62
CA ASP A 119 5.61 6.33 -5.19
C ASP A 119 4.52 6.13 -4.11
N LEU A 120 4.94 5.79 -2.89
CA LEU A 120 4.05 5.52 -1.77
C LEU A 120 3.93 6.66 -0.75
N LEU A 121 4.90 7.60 -0.73
CA LEU A 121 5.02 8.63 0.29
C LEU A 121 5.19 10.04 -0.29
N TYR A 122 4.52 11.02 0.31
CA TYR A 122 4.82 12.43 0.15
C TYR A 122 6.13 12.80 0.86
N THR A 123 7.21 12.87 0.09
CA THR A 123 8.58 13.08 0.57
C THR A 123 8.88 14.51 1.03
N ASN A 124 7.96 15.45 0.81
CA ASN A 124 8.06 16.85 1.22
C ASN A 124 7.39 17.15 2.58
N THR A 125 6.90 16.13 3.27
CA THR A 125 6.26 16.27 4.59
C THR A 125 7.30 16.35 5.72
N ALA A 126 6.94 17.00 6.82
CA ALA A 126 7.81 17.12 7.98
C ALA A 126 8.11 15.73 8.59
N GLU A 127 7.08 14.89 8.67
CA GLU A 127 7.16 13.54 9.22
C GLU A 127 8.11 12.65 8.41
N TYR A 128 8.05 12.72 7.07
CA TYR A 128 9.00 12.01 6.20
C TYR A 128 10.42 12.53 6.40
N THR A 129 10.60 13.84 6.41
CA THR A 129 11.91 14.50 6.55
C THR A 129 12.59 14.09 7.86
N GLU A 130 11.84 14.12 8.97
CA GLU A 130 12.36 13.79 10.29
C GLU A 130 12.67 12.29 10.43
N LYS A 131 11.78 11.43 9.91
CA LYS A 131 11.82 10.00 10.24
C LYS A 131 12.59 9.17 9.23
N LEU A 132 12.54 9.52 7.93
CA LEU A 132 12.94 8.63 6.83
C LEU A 132 13.97 9.24 5.87
N LEU A 133 14.06 10.57 5.75
CA LEU A 133 14.96 11.20 4.77
C LEU A 133 16.42 10.79 4.97
N GLY A 134 17.03 10.27 3.91
CA GLY A 134 18.44 9.83 3.92
C GLY A 134 18.69 8.55 4.70
N LYS A 135 17.64 7.87 5.17
CA LYS A 135 17.74 6.57 5.85
C LYS A 135 17.33 5.48 4.89
N ASP A 136 18.03 4.36 4.99
CA ASP A 136 17.56 3.14 4.37
C ASP A 136 16.44 2.52 5.21
N PHE A 137 15.49 1.88 4.56
CA PHE A 137 14.30 1.36 5.22
C PHE A 137 13.60 0.27 4.42
N VAL A 138 12.87 -0.60 5.13
CA VAL A 138 11.96 -1.56 4.52
C VAL A 138 10.55 -1.40 5.06
N PHE A 139 9.55 -1.66 4.24
CA PHE A 139 8.17 -1.73 4.70
C PHE A 139 7.93 -2.99 5.55
N GLY A 140 7.09 -2.88 6.56
CA GLY A 140 6.69 -3.98 7.43
C GLY A 140 5.18 -3.94 7.68
N GLU A 141 4.63 -4.99 8.29
CA GLU A 141 3.18 -5.11 8.50
C GLU A 141 2.54 -3.93 9.25
N ASN A 142 3.22 -3.39 10.27
CA ASN A 142 2.68 -2.33 11.14
C ASN A 142 3.42 -0.98 11.04
N GLY A 143 4.40 -0.88 10.14
CA GLY A 143 5.22 0.31 10.02
C GLY A 143 6.45 0.09 9.15
N ILE A 144 7.29 1.11 9.10
CA ILE A 144 8.57 1.06 8.41
C ILE A 144 9.66 0.61 9.38
N LEU A 145 10.53 -0.29 8.93
CA LEU A 145 11.69 -0.75 9.70
C LEU A 145 12.94 -0.03 9.20
N LEU A 146 13.72 0.49 10.15
CA LEU A 146 14.98 1.18 9.94
C LEU A 146 16.14 0.37 10.56
N PRO A 147 17.33 0.42 9.96
CA PRO A 147 18.51 -0.22 10.51
C PRO A 147 18.94 0.50 11.81
N ALA A 148 19.39 -0.26 12.81
CA ALA A 148 19.86 0.29 14.09
C ALA A 148 21.09 1.20 13.94
N ALA A 149 21.89 0.94 12.91
CA ALA A 149 23.05 1.70 12.47
C ALA A 149 23.27 1.40 10.98
N PRO A 150 24.04 2.21 10.22
CA PRO A 150 24.34 1.91 8.82
C PRO A 150 24.87 0.47 8.63
N GLY A 151 24.23 -0.32 7.77
CA GLY A 151 24.54 -1.74 7.53
C GLY A 151 24.16 -2.71 8.66
N GLY A 152 23.49 -2.22 9.71
CA GLY A 152 23.04 -3.00 10.87
C GLY A 152 21.62 -3.55 10.74
N ALA A 153 21.19 -4.33 11.74
CA ALA A 153 19.87 -4.99 11.73
C ALA A 153 18.69 -3.99 11.77
N TYR A 154 17.63 -4.28 11.01
CA TYR A 154 16.40 -3.48 10.94
C TYR A 154 15.51 -3.72 12.16
N THR A 155 15.81 -3.01 13.25
CA THR A 155 15.14 -3.20 14.54
C THR A 155 14.40 -1.94 15.01
N THR A 156 14.63 -0.79 14.39
CA THR A 156 13.94 0.44 14.74
C THR A 156 12.64 0.54 13.94
N SER A 157 11.49 0.57 14.61
CA SER A 157 10.19 0.66 13.94
C SER A 157 9.62 2.08 13.98
N VAL A 158 9.14 2.54 12.83
CA VAL A 158 8.36 3.76 12.66
C VAL A 158 6.92 3.37 12.31
N PRO A 159 5.96 3.52 13.24
CA PRO A 159 4.58 3.13 13.00
C PRO A 159 3.94 3.95 11.86
N TYR A 160 3.07 3.32 11.06
CA TYR A 160 2.33 4.02 10.00
C TYR A 160 1.44 5.14 10.54
N ALA A 161 0.91 4.98 11.76
CA ALA A 161 0.19 6.02 12.48
C ALA A 161 0.98 7.35 12.60
N SER A 162 2.32 7.27 12.68
CA SER A 162 3.19 8.46 12.74
C SER A 162 3.56 9.04 11.38
N LEU A 163 3.13 8.39 10.30
CA LEU A 163 3.44 8.73 8.90
C LEU A 163 2.17 8.99 8.06
N VAL A 164 0.96 8.96 8.64
CA VAL A 164 -0.30 9.04 7.87
C VAL A 164 -0.37 10.24 6.93
N LYS A 165 0.19 11.40 7.32
CA LYS A 165 0.25 12.60 6.48
C LYS A 165 1.27 12.51 5.35
N SER A 166 2.27 11.65 5.51
CA SER A 166 3.25 11.31 4.49
C SER A 166 2.75 10.22 3.55
N ILE A 167 1.63 9.55 3.81
CA ILE A 167 1.14 8.50 2.89
C ILE A 167 0.49 9.14 1.66
N ASN A 168 0.94 8.74 0.48
CA ASN A 168 0.22 9.02 -0.76
C ASN A 168 -1.04 8.15 -0.80
N VAL A 169 -2.21 8.71 -0.49
CA VAL A 169 -3.47 7.94 -0.36
C VAL A 169 -3.89 7.19 -1.63
N ALA A 170 -3.41 7.61 -2.81
CA ALA A 170 -3.69 6.91 -4.07
C ALA A 170 -3.00 5.55 -4.15
N GLU A 171 -1.78 5.46 -3.63
CA GLU A 171 -0.94 4.26 -3.70
C GLU A 171 -0.83 3.55 -2.34
N GLY A 172 -1.13 4.24 -1.24
CA GLY A 172 -0.99 3.76 0.14
C GLY A 172 -1.85 2.54 0.45
N ALA A 173 -2.93 2.32 -0.29
CA ALA A 173 -3.75 1.11 -0.17
C ALA A 173 -3.02 -0.18 -0.59
N ARG A 174 -1.90 -0.07 -1.32
CA ARG A 174 -1.01 -1.20 -1.64
C ARG A 174 -0.25 -1.68 -0.41
N LEU A 175 -0.14 -0.84 0.62
CA LEU A 175 0.63 -1.08 1.82
C LEU A 175 -0.27 -1.23 3.06
N LEU A 176 -1.24 -0.34 3.21
CA LEU A 176 -2.08 -0.18 4.38
C LEU A 176 -3.47 -0.78 4.15
N THR A 177 -4.03 -1.36 5.20
CA THR A 177 -5.46 -1.69 5.24
C THR A 177 -6.27 -0.42 4.98
N SER A 178 -7.17 -0.51 4.01
CA SER A 178 -7.98 0.62 3.55
C SER A 178 -9.45 0.24 3.53
N TYR A 179 -10.30 1.06 4.14
CA TYR A 179 -11.74 0.83 4.20
C TYR A 179 -12.48 1.79 3.28
N LYS A 180 -13.39 1.23 2.49
CA LYS A 180 -14.34 2.00 1.69
C LYS A 180 -15.66 2.07 2.43
N LEU A 181 -16.15 3.28 2.69
CA LEU A 181 -17.49 3.52 3.26
C LEU A 181 -18.33 4.33 2.28
N THR A 182 -19.63 4.04 2.23
CA THR A 182 -20.63 4.85 1.51
C THR A 182 -21.51 5.60 2.51
N GLN A 183 -22.41 6.45 2.03
CA GLN A 183 -23.44 7.10 2.87
C GLN A 183 -24.26 6.11 3.71
N ASP A 184 -24.39 4.85 3.28
CA ASP A 184 -25.13 3.81 4.03
C ASP A 184 -24.44 3.39 5.33
N ALA A 185 -23.15 3.71 5.48
CA ALA A 185 -22.41 3.50 6.71
C ALA A 185 -22.77 4.52 7.81
N ALA A 186 -23.63 5.51 7.51
CA ALA A 186 -24.19 6.41 8.52
C ALA A 186 -24.75 5.62 9.71
N ASP A 187 -24.51 6.15 10.91
CA ASP A 187 -24.91 5.60 12.21
C ASP A 187 -24.33 4.21 12.56
N LYS A 188 -23.44 3.67 11.73
CA LYS A 188 -22.66 2.45 12.04
C LYS A 188 -21.28 2.83 12.55
N THR A 189 -20.61 1.86 13.18
CA THR A 189 -19.25 2.03 13.70
C THR A 189 -18.29 1.14 12.93
N LEU A 190 -17.27 1.74 12.32
CA LEU A 190 -16.12 1.00 11.79
C LEU A 190 -15.09 0.81 12.91
N VAL A 191 -14.64 -0.42 13.13
CA VAL A 191 -13.51 -0.73 14.03
C VAL A 191 -12.25 -0.87 13.18
N LEU A 192 -11.18 -0.17 13.57
CA LEU A 192 -9.92 -0.12 12.81
C LEU A 192 -8.73 0.16 13.74
N HIS A 193 -7.51 0.04 13.23
CA HIS A 193 -6.27 0.34 13.95
C HIS A 193 -5.67 1.70 13.56
N PRO A 194 -4.85 2.33 14.44
CA PRO A 194 -4.12 3.55 14.09
C PRO A 194 -3.26 3.35 12.83
N GLY A 195 -3.31 4.31 11.91
CA GLY A 195 -2.58 4.28 10.64
C GLY A 195 -3.32 3.62 9.49
N GLU A 196 -4.46 2.94 9.72
CA GLU A 196 -5.30 2.43 8.64
C GLU A 196 -6.03 3.57 7.91
N LEU A 197 -6.34 3.37 6.63
CA LEU A 197 -6.93 4.40 5.77
C LEU A 197 -8.45 4.23 5.65
N VAL A 198 -9.17 5.34 5.57
CA VAL A 198 -10.62 5.35 5.31
C VAL A 198 -10.90 6.28 4.13
N ALA A 199 -11.68 5.77 3.18
CA ALA A 199 -12.19 6.50 2.03
C ALA A 199 -13.73 6.55 2.08
N LEU A 200 -14.29 7.74 2.23
CA LEU A 200 -15.74 7.99 2.24
C LEU A 200 -16.20 8.34 0.82
N TYR A 201 -17.01 7.48 0.20
CA TYR A 201 -17.58 7.66 -1.13
C TYR A 201 -18.99 8.25 -0.99
N LEU A 202 -19.11 9.53 -1.30
CA LEU A 202 -20.34 10.30 -1.10
C LEU A 202 -20.85 10.84 -2.42
N ASP A 203 -22.13 10.64 -2.70
CA ASP A 203 -22.78 11.12 -3.91
C ASP A 203 -22.67 12.64 -4.02
N ALA A 204 -22.18 13.12 -5.15
CA ALA A 204 -21.92 14.53 -5.37
C ALA A 204 -22.22 14.94 -6.80
N ASN A 205 -22.62 16.19 -6.98
CA ASN A 205 -22.80 16.79 -8.29
C ASN A 205 -22.14 18.18 -8.33
N PRO A 206 -20.86 18.28 -8.72
CA PRO A 206 -20.11 19.54 -8.70
C PRO A 206 -20.72 20.66 -9.55
N THR A 207 -21.51 20.34 -10.59
CA THR A 207 -22.18 21.39 -11.39
C THR A 207 -23.24 22.15 -10.61
N THR A 208 -23.70 21.62 -9.48
CA THR A 208 -24.57 22.35 -8.54
C THR A 208 -23.82 23.39 -7.72
N GLY A 209 -22.48 23.36 -7.73
CA GLY A 209 -21.59 24.18 -6.91
C GLY A 209 -21.40 23.66 -5.48
N ASN A 210 -22.02 22.54 -5.10
CA ASN A 210 -21.87 21.94 -3.79
C ASN A 210 -20.74 20.90 -3.77
N THR A 211 -20.00 20.87 -2.67
CA THR A 211 -18.90 19.91 -2.43
C THR A 211 -19.05 19.27 -1.07
N TRP A 212 -18.61 18.02 -0.93
CA TRP A 212 -18.47 17.42 0.39
C TRP A 212 -17.19 17.90 1.06
N GLN A 213 -17.29 18.23 2.34
CA GLN A 213 -16.16 18.65 3.16
C GLN A 213 -16.27 17.99 4.53
N LEU A 214 -15.14 17.52 5.07
CA LEU A 214 -15.06 17.15 6.48
C LEU A 214 -15.13 18.44 7.30
N LEU A 215 -16.04 18.51 8.27
CA LEU A 215 -16.01 19.63 9.21
C LEU A 215 -14.70 19.62 9.98
N ASP A 216 -14.30 20.79 10.45
CA ASP A 216 -13.11 20.90 11.28
C ASP A 216 -13.23 20.01 12.53
N GLN A 217 -12.41 18.95 12.56
CA GLN A 217 -12.26 18.04 13.69
C GLN A 217 -10.92 18.31 14.42
N SER A 218 -10.33 19.49 14.27
CA SER A 218 -9.05 19.87 14.89
C SER A 218 -9.01 19.69 16.42
N SER A 219 -10.17 19.68 17.07
CA SER A 219 -10.32 19.39 18.50
C SER A 219 -10.25 17.90 18.86
N GLN A 220 -10.49 17.00 17.90
CA GLN A 220 -10.33 15.56 18.08
C GLN A 220 -8.88 15.17 17.78
N GLY A 221 -8.07 15.14 18.85
CA GLY A 221 -6.68 14.68 18.75
C GLY A 221 -6.59 13.35 18.01
N GLY A 222 -5.61 13.24 17.12
CA GLY A 222 -5.32 12.03 16.36
C GLY A 222 -6.16 11.78 15.11
N PHE A 223 -7.16 12.61 14.80
CA PHE A 223 -7.77 12.62 13.48
C PHE A 223 -6.82 13.23 12.44
N ALA A 224 -6.74 12.61 11.25
CA ALA A 224 -5.99 13.12 10.11
C ALA A 224 -6.89 13.24 8.88
N ASN A 225 -7.10 14.46 8.40
CA ASN A 225 -7.71 14.72 7.09
C ASN A 225 -6.62 14.61 6.01
N LEU A 226 -6.78 13.66 5.08
CA LEU A 226 -5.81 13.36 4.04
C LEU A 226 -6.22 13.93 2.67
N GLY A 227 -7.27 14.75 2.64
CA GLY A 227 -7.75 15.44 1.44
C GLY A 227 -8.95 14.77 0.80
N HIS A 228 -9.20 15.13 -0.47
CA HIS A 228 -10.35 14.63 -1.21
C HIS A 228 -10.04 14.50 -2.70
N SER A 229 -10.84 13.69 -3.38
CA SER A 229 -10.86 13.54 -4.83
C SER A 229 -12.31 13.45 -5.33
N PHE A 230 -12.51 13.55 -6.64
CA PHE A 230 -13.82 13.41 -7.25
C PHE A 230 -13.74 12.45 -8.44
N TYR A 231 -14.69 11.52 -8.49
CA TYR A 231 -14.81 10.52 -9.54
C TYR A 231 -16.11 10.72 -10.31
N LEU A 232 -15.99 10.80 -11.64
CA LEU A 232 -17.12 10.82 -12.57
C LEU A 232 -17.33 9.42 -13.16
N PRO A 233 -18.48 8.79 -12.95
CA PRO A 233 -18.81 7.53 -13.59
C PRO A 233 -18.98 7.74 -15.11
N MET A 234 -18.57 6.75 -15.90
CA MET A 234 -18.72 6.78 -17.37
C MET A 234 -20.19 6.76 -17.81
N VAL A 235 -21.08 6.24 -16.95
CA VAL A 235 -22.53 6.22 -17.16
C VAL A 235 -23.19 6.95 -16.00
N ASN A 236 -24.07 7.89 -16.33
CA ASN A 236 -24.90 8.55 -15.34
C ASN A 236 -26.07 7.64 -14.93
N GLU A 237 -25.80 6.70 -14.03
CA GLU A 237 -26.81 5.77 -13.52
C GLU A 237 -27.93 6.49 -12.74
N SER A 238 -27.63 7.65 -12.15
CA SER A 238 -28.58 8.44 -11.36
C SER A 238 -29.59 9.22 -12.19
N GLY A 239 -29.34 9.41 -13.50
CA GLY A 239 -30.15 10.26 -14.38
C GLY A 239 -30.18 11.74 -13.99
N GLN A 240 -29.34 12.19 -13.06
CA GLN A 240 -29.30 13.58 -12.60
C GLN A 240 -28.70 14.50 -13.67
N ASN A 241 -29.27 15.70 -13.82
CA ASN A 241 -28.70 16.73 -14.69
C ASN A 241 -27.33 17.20 -14.18
N GLY A 242 -26.41 17.47 -15.12
CA GLY A 242 -25.06 17.94 -14.81
C GLY A 242 -24.04 16.81 -14.79
N SER A 243 -23.07 16.90 -13.87
CA SER A 243 -21.98 15.93 -13.75
C SER A 243 -22.05 15.17 -12.42
N PRO A 244 -23.08 14.32 -12.22
CA PRO A 244 -23.18 13.51 -11.01
C PRO A 244 -22.07 12.47 -10.95
N GLY A 245 -21.55 12.25 -9.74
CA GLY A 245 -20.50 11.30 -9.45
C GLY A 245 -20.32 11.12 -7.94
N SER A 246 -19.11 10.80 -7.51
CA SER A 246 -18.80 10.62 -6.09
C SER A 246 -17.61 11.47 -5.68
N THR A 247 -17.78 12.24 -4.59
CA THR A 247 -16.63 12.78 -3.86
C THR A 247 -16.06 11.69 -2.96
N ILE A 248 -14.75 11.55 -2.96
CA ILE A 248 -14.02 10.66 -2.06
C ILE A 248 -13.30 11.52 -1.04
N LEU A 249 -13.64 11.38 0.25
CA LEU A 249 -12.92 12.02 1.35
C LEU A 249 -11.98 11.01 1.97
N PHE A 250 -10.69 11.35 2.08
CA PHE A 250 -9.67 10.48 2.66
C PHE A 250 -9.33 10.93 4.08
N LEU A 251 -9.31 9.98 5.00
CA LEU A 251 -8.97 10.22 6.40
C LEU A 251 -8.26 9.03 7.04
N SER A 252 -7.61 9.27 8.17
CA SER A 252 -6.98 8.26 9.01
C SER A 252 -6.94 8.72 10.47
N PHE A 253 -6.47 7.85 11.36
CA PHE A 253 -6.35 8.11 12.79
C PHE A 253 -4.97 7.71 13.30
N THR A 254 -4.36 8.54 14.13
CA THR A 254 -3.00 8.32 14.66
C THR A 254 -2.98 7.77 16.08
N GLN A 255 -4.13 7.73 16.77
CA GLN A 255 -4.24 7.21 18.12
C GLN A 255 -5.59 6.50 18.34
N ALA A 256 -5.61 5.58 19.30
CA ALA A 256 -6.83 4.89 19.73
C ALA A 256 -7.86 5.87 20.31
N GLY A 257 -9.14 5.54 20.14
CA GLY A 257 -10.24 6.38 20.60
C GLY A 257 -11.53 6.19 19.82
N ASP A 258 -12.61 6.78 20.34
CA ASP A 258 -13.90 6.85 19.67
C ASP A 258 -14.02 8.20 18.94
N TYR A 259 -14.22 8.15 17.63
CA TYR A 259 -14.29 9.34 16.78
C TYR A 259 -15.67 9.46 16.13
N LYS A 260 -16.16 10.69 16.08
CA LYS A 260 -17.38 11.05 15.34
C LYS A 260 -17.02 12.10 14.32
N ILE A 261 -16.99 11.70 13.06
CA ILE A 261 -16.57 12.55 11.95
C ILE A 261 -17.80 12.99 11.18
N LYS A 262 -18.01 14.30 11.11
CA LYS A 262 -19.10 14.90 10.34
C LYS A 262 -18.59 15.34 8.97
N ALA A 263 -19.35 15.01 7.93
CA ALA A 263 -19.19 15.52 6.58
C ALA A 263 -20.41 16.36 6.19
N GLU A 264 -20.19 17.49 5.51
CA GLU A 264 -21.26 18.38 5.03
C GLU A 264 -21.19 18.56 3.51
N TYR A 265 -22.35 18.58 2.88
CA TYR A 265 -22.52 18.89 1.46
C TYR A 265 -23.07 20.30 1.30
N ALA A 266 -22.21 21.24 0.91
CA ALA A 266 -22.58 22.65 0.87
C ALA A 266 -21.85 23.42 -0.24
N LYS A 267 -22.39 24.59 -0.57
CA LYS A 267 -21.64 25.69 -1.20
C LYS A 267 -20.86 26.42 -0.11
N THR A 268 -19.66 26.88 -0.45
CA THR A 268 -18.85 27.74 0.43
C THR A 268 -19.70 28.91 0.95
N LEU A 269 -19.77 29.07 2.28
CA LEU A 269 -20.54 30.11 3.01
C LEU A 269 -22.08 29.98 3.05
N ASN A 270 -22.65 28.86 2.61
CA ASN A 270 -24.09 28.59 2.73
C ASN A 270 -24.39 27.51 3.78
N LEU A 271 -25.65 27.45 4.22
CA LEU A 271 -26.14 26.33 5.04
C LEU A 271 -25.96 25.00 4.29
N PRO A 272 -25.54 23.92 4.98
CA PRO A 272 -25.36 22.62 4.35
C PRO A 272 -26.69 22.06 3.86
N LEU A 273 -26.67 21.48 2.66
CA LEU A 273 -27.83 20.79 2.09
C LEU A 273 -28.03 19.42 2.70
N LYS A 274 -26.92 18.77 3.08
CA LYS A 274 -26.90 17.46 3.73
C LYS A 274 -25.72 17.40 4.68
N ASP A 275 -25.88 16.65 5.76
CA ASP A 275 -24.80 16.23 6.62
C ASP A 275 -24.90 14.73 6.92
N ILE A 276 -23.73 14.11 7.11
CA ILE A 276 -23.61 12.70 7.47
C ILE A 276 -22.60 12.58 8.59
N VAL A 277 -22.89 11.74 9.57
CA VAL A 277 -22.00 11.41 10.68
C VAL A 277 -21.51 9.97 10.53
N PHE A 278 -20.19 9.79 10.60
CA PHE A 278 -19.51 8.51 10.59
C PHE A 278 -18.90 8.25 11.97
N ASN A 279 -19.10 7.05 12.51
CA ASN A 279 -18.53 6.66 13.79
C ASN A 279 -17.37 5.68 13.58
N PHE A 280 -16.28 5.90 14.30
CA PHE A 280 -15.09 5.07 14.26
C PHE A 280 -14.65 4.70 15.67
N LYS A 281 -14.23 3.46 15.83
CA LYS A 281 -13.59 2.97 17.06
C LYS A 281 -12.19 2.48 16.70
N VAL A 282 -11.20 3.27 17.09
CA VAL A 282 -9.79 2.97 16.83
C VAL A 282 -9.21 2.20 18.02
N ILE A 283 -8.74 0.97 17.78
CA ILE A 283 -8.25 0.04 18.82
C ILE A 283 -6.75 -0.24 18.74
#